data_AF-A0AAP0J7D1-F1
#
_entry.id   AF-A0AAP0J7D1-F1
#
_cell.length_a   1.000
_cell.length_b   1.000
_cell.length_c   1.000
_cell.angle_alpha   90.00
_cell.angle_beta   90.00
_cell.angle_gamma   90.00
#
_symmetry.space_group_name_H-M   'P 1'
#
loop_
_entity.id
_entity.type
_entity.pdbx_description
1 polymer ?
#
loop_
_entity_poly.entity_id
_entity_poly.type
_entity_poly.pdbx_seq_one_letter_code
_entity_poly.pdbx_strand_id
1 'polypeptide(L)' 'MLGSWQVLLIQPYNMDPEAARIARESLDLAFHMSNILDTGLDRHTLSILIALCEQGINPEALAALIKELRREPPPKPGVP' A
#
# COMPACT_ATOMS: atom_id res chain seq x y z
N MET A 1 -26.64 -38.05 5.85
CA MET A 1 -25.27 -37.68 6.27
C MET A 1 -24.54 -36.94 5.15
N LEU A 2 -25.17 -35.90 4.58
CA LEU A 2 -24.62 -35.04 3.52
C LEU A 2 -25.05 -33.60 3.80
N GLY A 3 -24.89 -33.17 5.06
CA GLY A 3 -25.45 -31.91 5.57
C GLY A 3 -24.44 -30.96 6.21
N SER A 4 -23.15 -31.31 6.23
CA SER A 4 -22.15 -30.50 6.96
C SER A 4 -21.08 -29.85 6.06
N TRP A 5 -21.00 -30.22 4.78
CA TRP A 5 -20.01 -29.65 3.85
C TRP A 5 -20.57 -28.52 2.96
N GLN A 6 -21.90 -28.35 2.87
CA GLN A 6 -22.52 -27.25 2.14
C GLN A 6 -22.29 -25.87 2.81
N VAL A 7 -22.06 -25.85 4.13
CA VAL A 7 -21.88 -24.61 4.90
C VAL A 7 -20.48 -24.01 4.74
N LEU A 8 -19.48 -24.80 4.30
CA LEU A 8 -18.10 -24.34 4.14
C LEU A 8 -17.80 -23.70 2.77
N LEU A 9 -18.74 -23.74 1.81
CA LEU A 9 -18.56 -23.20 0.46
C LEU A 9 -19.22 -21.84 0.21
N ILE A 10 -19.78 -21.20 1.24
CA ILE A 10 -20.42 -19.87 1.12
C ILE A 10 -19.88 -18.94 2.22
N GLN A 11 -18.58 -18.71 2.23
CA GLN A 11 -18.08 -17.41 2.68
C GLN A 11 -17.52 -16.71 1.44
N PRO A 12 -18.39 -16.21 0.53
CA PRO A 12 -17.94 -15.32 -0.52
C PRO A 12 -17.39 -14.08 0.18
N TYR A 13 -16.07 -13.96 0.18
CA TYR A 13 -15.27 -12.75 0.18
C TYR A 13 -16.09 -11.45 0.22
N ASN A 14 -16.70 -11.16 1.37
CA ASN A 14 -17.39 -9.90 1.59
C ASN A 14 -16.28 -8.92 1.92
N MET A 15 -15.71 -8.28 0.88
CA MET A 15 -14.92 -7.08 1.07
C MET A 15 -15.82 -6.11 1.85
N ASP A 16 -15.60 -6.05 3.15
CA ASP A 16 -16.40 -5.27 4.06
C ASP A 16 -16.28 -3.81 3.60
N PRO A 17 -17.38 -3.20 3.09
CA PRO A 17 -17.31 -1.87 2.48
C PRO A 17 -16.84 -0.82 3.49
N GLU A 18 -17.06 -1.09 4.77
CA GLU A 18 -16.59 -0.29 5.89
C GLU A 18 -15.07 -0.45 6.08
N ALA A 19 -14.51 -1.66 6.02
CA ALA A 19 -13.06 -1.86 6.01
C ALA A 19 -12.37 -1.12 4.85
N ALA A 20 -12.95 -1.15 3.65
CA ALA A 20 -12.43 -0.41 2.50
C ALA A 20 -12.47 1.11 2.72
N ARG A 21 -13.52 1.62 3.37
CA ARG A 21 -13.64 3.04 3.75
C ARG A 21 -12.57 3.42 4.76
N ILE A 22 -12.39 2.63 5.82
CA ILE A 22 -11.37 2.87 6.85
C ILE A 22 -9.96 2.88 6.24
N ALA A 23 -9.66 1.93 5.35
CA ALA A 23 -8.36 1.89 4.67
C ALA A 23 -8.10 3.15 3.83
N ARG A 24 -9.12 3.67 3.13
CA ARG A 24 -9.01 4.91 2.37
C ARG A 24 -8.75 6.11 3.29
N GLU A 25 -9.50 6.24 4.39
CA GLU A 25 -9.35 7.33 5.35
C GLU A 25 -7.99 7.30 6.05
N SER A 26 -7.51 6.10 6.39
CA SER A 26 -6.18 5.90 6.97
C SER A 26 -5.08 6.34 5.99
N LEU A 27 -5.19 5.98 4.71
CA LEU A 27 -4.25 6.41 3.68
C LEU A 27 -4.27 7.94 3.50
N ASP A 28 -5.45 8.57 3.50
CA ASP A 28 -5.56 10.02 3.36
C ASP A 28 -4.96 10.76 4.56
N LEU A 29 -5.16 10.26 5.77
CA LEU A 29 -4.52 10.81 6.96
C LEU A 29 -2.99 10.67 6.89
N ALA A 30 -2.49 9.49 6.50
CA ALA A 30 -1.06 9.26 6.32
C ALA A 30 -0.46 10.19 5.26
N PHE A 31 -1.19 10.46 4.17
CA PHE A 31 -0.77 11.40 3.12
C PHE A 31 -0.74 12.85 3.62
N HIS A 32 -1.70 13.26 4.44
CA HIS A 32 -1.63 14.58 5.08
C HIS A 32 -0.42 14.70 6.00
N MET A 33 -0.11 13.67 6.80
CA MET A 33 1.09 13.65 7.62
C MET A 33 2.37 13.73 6.77
N SER A 34 2.44 13.00 5.65
CA SER A 34 3.61 12.99 4.76
C SER A 34 3.86 14.36 4.10
N ASN A 35 2.79 15.13 3.85
CA ASN A 35 2.88 16.49 3.31
C ASN A 35 3.33 17.50 4.37
N ILE A 36 2.86 17.37 5.61
CA ILE A 36 3.32 18.22 6.73
C ILE A 36 4.82 18.04 6.97
N LEU A 37 5.32 16.80 6.83
CA LEU A 37 6.74 16.47 6.98
C LEU A 37 7.56 16.71 5.70
N ASP A 38 6.94 17.24 4.65
CA ASP A 38 7.55 17.53 3.34
C ASP A 38 8.40 16.38 2.78
N THR A 39 7.88 15.15 2.88
CA THR A 39 8.58 13.94 2.41
C THR A 39 8.67 13.87 0.88
N GLY A 40 7.81 14.60 0.17
CA GLY A 40 7.69 14.58 -1.28
C GLY A 40 7.24 13.23 -1.84
N LEU A 41 6.44 12.47 -1.08
CA LEU A 41 5.86 11.19 -1.51
C LEU A 41 4.46 11.40 -2.10
N ASP A 42 4.21 10.80 -3.26
CA ASP A 42 2.88 10.78 -3.87
C ASP A 42 1.96 9.79 -3.16
N ARG A 43 0.64 10.02 -3.21
CA ARG A 43 -0.37 9.15 -2.60
C ARG A 43 -0.25 7.69 -3.05
N HIS A 44 0.08 7.46 -4.32
CA HIS A 44 0.28 6.12 -4.85
C HIS A 44 1.52 5.45 -4.24
N THR A 45 2.66 6.14 -4.24
CA THR A 45 3.90 5.67 -3.61
C THR A 45 3.64 5.32 -2.16
N LEU A 46 3.04 6.23 -1.38
CA LEU A 46 2.71 6.00 0.02
C LEU A 46 1.85 4.75 0.24
N SER A 47 0.85 4.51 -0.61
CA SER A 47 0.02 3.30 -0.51
C SER A 47 0.81 2.00 -0.70
N ILE A 48 1.78 2.01 -1.62
CA ILE A 48 2.68 0.87 -1.83
C ILE A 48 3.56 0.68 -0.60
N LEU A 49 4.10 1.76 -0.03
CA LEU A 49 4.96 1.66 1.16
C LEU A 49 4.20 1.08 2.36
N ILE A 50 2.96 1.50 2.56
CA ILE A 50 2.10 0.96 3.62
C ILE A 50 1.88 -0.54 3.40
N ALA A 51 1.52 -0.97 2.19
CA ALA A 51 1.33 -2.38 1.88
C ALA A 51 2.62 -3.20 2.09
N LEU A 52 3.79 -2.66 1.74
CA LEU A 52 5.08 -3.31 1.97
C LEU A 52 5.40 -3.41 3.47
N CYS A 53 5.12 -2.37 4.26
CA CYS A 53 5.25 -2.41 5.72
C CYS A 53 4.30 -3.43 6.35
N GLU A 54 3.08 -3.58 5.83
CA GLU A 54 2.13 -4.62 6.29
C GLU A 54 2.63 -6.05 6.03
N GLN A 55 3.52 -6.25 5.04
CA GLN A 55 4.22 -7.52 4.81
C GLN A 55 5.42 -7.74 5.78
N GLY A 56 5.64 -6.83 6.73
CA GLY A 56 6.72 -6.92 7.71
C GLY A 56 8.07 -6.39 7.23
N ILE A 57 8.10 -5.64 6.12
CA ILE A 57 9.32 -4.98 5.65
C ILE A 57 9.68 -3.83 6.60
N ASN A 58 10.96 -3.70 6.95
CA ASN A 58 11.44 -2.61 7.80
C ASN A 58 11.22 -1.25 7.10
N PRO A 59 10.45 -0.31 7.68
CA PRO A 59 10.25 1.02 7.11
C PRO A 59 11.55 1.82 6.93
N GLU A 60 12.58 1.60 7.75
CA GLU A 60 13.87 2.29 7.63
C GLU A 60 14.62 1.88 6.36
N ALA A 61 14.62 0.57 6.05
CA ALA A 61 15.22 0.03 4.83
C ALA A 61 14.47 0.54 3.59
N LEU A 62 13.14 0.63 3.68
CA LEU A 62 12.30 1.14 2.61
C LEU A 62 12.56 2.64 2.35
N ALA A 63 12.74 3.44 3.41
CA ALA A 63 13.10 4.84 3.29
C ALA A 63 14.48 5.03 2.62
N ALA A 64 15.45 4.17 2.92
CA ALA A 64 16.76 4.19 2.25
C ALA A 64 16.62 3.86 0.76
N LEU A 65 15.83 2.83 0.41
CA LEU A 65 15.57 2.44 -0.98
C LEU A 65 14.93 3.58 -1.79
N ILE A 66 13.91 4.25 -1.25
CA ILE A 66 13.25 5.36 -1.96
C ILE A 66 14.22 6.52 -2.20
N LYS A 67 15.10 6.83 -1.23
CA LYS A 67 16.10 7.89 -1.38
C LYS A 67 17.08 7.56 -2.51
N GLU A 68 17.48 6.31 -2.63
CA GLU A 68 18.37 5.87 -3.72
C GLU A 68 17.63 5.84 -5.08
N LEU A 69 16.41 5.33 -5.16
CA LEU A 69 15.60 5.34 -6.38
C LEU A 69 15.34 6.77 -6.89
N ARG A 70 15.13 7.74 -6.00
CA ARG A 70 14.94 9.16 -6.39
C ARG A 70 16.23 9.82 -6.87
N ARG A 71 17.40 9.26 -6.56
CA ARG A 71 18.70 9.73 -7.06
C ARG A 71 19.01 9.18 -8.44
N GLU A 72 18.43 8.04 -8.82
CA GLU A 72 18.57 7.51 -10.16
C GLU A 72 17.87 8.47 -11.15
N PRO A 73 18.56 8.89 -12.22
CA PRO A 73 17.93 9.72 -13.24
C PRO A 73 16.78 8.94 -13.88
N PRO A 74 15.68 9.61 -14.27
CA PRO A 74 14.59 8.94 -14.96
C PRO A 74 15.14 8.18 -16.18
N PRO A 75 14.56 7.00 -16.51
CA PRO A 75 15.04 6.19 -17.61
C PRO A 75 15.09 7.07 -18.87
N LYS A 76 16.27 7.18 -19.46
CA LYS A 76 16.49 8.00 -20.65
C LYS A 76 15.60 7.45 -21.77
N PRO A 77 14.64 8.23 -22.31
CA PRO A 77 13.82 7.75 -23.40
C PRO A 77 14.70 7.53 -24.62
N GLY A 78 14.73 6.28 -25.10
CA GLY A 78 15.21 5.89 -26.42
C GLY A 78 16.61 6.38 -26.78
N VAL A 79 17.61 5.55 -26.51
CA VAL A 79 18.72 5.46 -27.47
C VAL A 79 18.20 4.54 -28.60
N PRO A 80 18.13 5.01 -29.86
CA PRO A 80 17.70 4.18 -30.98
C PRO A 80 18.65 3.00 -31.22
#